data_AF-A0AAV9U8L3-F1
#
_entry.id   AF-A0AAV9U8L3-F1
#
_cell.length_a   1.000
_cell.length_b   1.000
_cell.length_c   1.000
_cell.angle_alpha   90.00
_cell.angle_beta   90.00
_cell.angle_gamma   90.00
#
_symmetry.space_group_name_H-M   'P 1'
#
loop_
_entity.id
_entity.type
_entity.pdbx_description
1 polymer ?
#
loop_
_entity_poly.entity_id
_entity_poly.type
_entity_poly.pdbx_seq_one_letter_code
_entity_poly.pdbx_strand_id
1 'polypeptide(L)'
;MTPQKCTHQGCGKTFSDPEEECYFHPGPPVFHEGQKGWKCCKTRVLTFDEFLTIPPCATGRHSTEKVTTTAADYGSAASASSSSGANVPTPVISKDGKETFGTERVRAPISEARTNPPPAAPKEVVPEEDEPGVVVPTGAKCKRNGCEVTYISEEESRKPGSCVHHPGVAIFHEGSKGWSCCKRRVLEFTEFLKIGGCSEGSHCYVGAKKEETGGEEVVTCRTDFYQTYTNINASIFLKKTDKDKSTITFKPTEVDVDLRTTDNKRYQATIPLYATITPEESTYKVMGTKVEMSLRKADGTSWPALRNDEATGEIIQIGNAPRV
;
A
#
# COMPACT_ATOMS: atom_id res chain seq x y z
N MET A 1 -28.19 18.12 -39.89
CA MET A 1 -26.90 17.49 -39.52
C MET A 1 -27.00 17.10 -38.05
N THR A 2 -26.63 15.88 -37.70
CA THR A 2 -26.62 15.42 -36.31
C THR A 2 -25.43 16.08 -35.57
N PRO A 3 -25.64 16.61 -34.35
CA PRO A 3 -24.55 17.23 -33.59
C PRO A 3 -23.48 16.17 -33.26
N GLN A 4 -22.23 16.43 -33.64
CA GLN A 4 -21.09 15.54 -33.40
C GLN A 4 -20.14 16.15 -32.36
N LYS A 5 -19.60 15.34 -31.47
CA LYS A 5 -18.61 15.79 -30.48
C LYS A 5 -17.20 15.71 -31.08
N CYS A 6 -16.42 16.77 -30.94
CA CYS A 6 -15.01 16.77 -31.31
C CYS A 6 -14.20 15.86 -30.39
N THR A 7 -13.34 15.03 -31.00
CA THR A 7 -12.49 14.06 -30.31
C THR A 7 -11.11 14.61 -29.93
N HIS A 8 -10.77 15.83 -30.37
CA HIS A 8 -9.50 16.46 -30.01
C HIS A 8 -9.42 16.78 -28.52
N GLN A 9 -8.25 16.54 -27.94
CA GLN A 9 -7.96 16.75 -26.52
C GLN A 9 -8.02 18.25 -26.19
N GLY A 10 -8.83 18.63 -25.22
CA GLY A 10 -9.03 20.04 -24.82
C GLY A 10 -10.08 20.82 -25.63
N CYS A 11 -10.63 20.26 -26.71
CA CYS A 11 -11.72 20.92 -27.44
C CYS A 11 -13.09 20.63 -26.82
N GLY A 12 -13.50 19.35 -26.82
CA GLY A 12 -14.76 18.88 -26.21
C GLY A 12 -16.07 19.45 -26.78
N LYS A 13 -16.02 20.35 -27.78
CA LYS A 13 -17.18 21.02 -28.36
C LYS A 13 -18.03 20.06 -29.20
N THR A 14 -19.34 20.26 -29.15
CA THR A 14 -20.30 19.64 -30.06
C THR A 14 -20.50 20.56 -31.26
N PHE A 15 -20.12 20.12 -32.45
CA PHE A 15 -20.16 20.88 -33.69
C PHE A 15 -21.17 20.27 -34.66
N SER A 16 -21.77 21.12 -35.50
CA SER A 16 -22.63 20.69 -36.62
C SER A 16 -21.97 20.95 -37.96
N ASP A 17 -21.01 21.87 -38.00
CA ASP A 17 -20.20 22.22 -39.17
C ASP A 17 -18.73 21.86 -38.90
N PRO A 18 -18.11 20.96 -39.71
CA PRO A 18 -16.73 20.54 -39.53
C PRO A 18 -15.69 21.64 -39.85
N GLU A 19 -16.08 22.75 -40.46
CA GLU A 19 -15.20 23.87 -40.79
C GLU A 19 -15.06 24.92 -39.67
N GLU A 20 -15.81 24.77 -38.57
CA GLU A 20 -15.66 25.65 -37.39
C GLU A 20 -14.26 25.52 -36.73
N GLU A 21 -13.78 26.64 -36.17
CA GLU A 21 -12.47 26.73 -35.52
C GLU A 21 -12.40 25.87 -34.25
N CYS A 22 -11.65 24.76 -34.34
CA CYS A 22 -11.36 23.85 -33.26
C CYS A 22 -10.07 24.28 -32.55
N TYR A 23 -10.14 24.52 -31.24
CA TYR A 23 -8.99 24.81 -30.40
C TYR A 23 -8.67 23.58 -29.55
N PHE A 24 -7.46 23.05 -29.63
CA PHE A 24 -7.08 21.80 -28.97
C PHE A 24 -5.58 21.70 -28.62
N HIS A 25 -5.22 20.64 -27.90
CA HIS A 25 -3.85 20.24 -27.63
C HIS A 25 -3.48 19.02 -28.52
N PRO A 26 -2.51 19.14 -29.44
CA PRO A 26 -2.10 18.05 -30.33
C PRO A 26 -1.21 17.02 -29.62
N GLY A 27 -0.63 17.37 -28.47
CA GLY A 27 0.21 16.47 -27.68
C GLY A 27 -0.57 15.78 -26.56
N PRO A 28 -0.15 14.58 -26.12
CA PRO A 28 -0.77 13.90 -24.98
C PRO A 28 -0.50 14.64 -23.66
N PRO A 29 -1.30 14.38 -22.61
CA PRO A 29 -1.00 14.87 -21.27
C PRO A 29 0.29 14.22 -20.76
N VAL A 30 1.09 14.97 -20.00
CA VAL A 30 2.35 14.52 -19.40
C VAL A 30 2.30 14.82 -17.90
N PHE A 31 2.61 13.81 -17.09
CA PHE A 31 2.69 13.90 -15.64
C PHE A 31 4.09 13.45 -15.20
N HIS A 32 4.94 14.39 -14.80
CA HIS A 32 6.31 14.11 -14.36
C HIS A 32 6.65 15.00 -13.17
N GLU A 33 7.35 14.46 -12.16
CA GLU A 33 7.82 15.22 -10.98
C GLU A 33 6.71 16.00 -10.23
N GLY A 34 5.50 15.43 -10.14
CA GLY A 34 4.36 16.07 -9.48
C GLY A 34 3.74 17.23 -10.28
N GLN A 35 4.28 17.55 -11.45
CA GLN A 35 3.77 18.55 -12.37
C GLN A 35 2.95 17.90 -13.49
N LYS A 36 1.86 18.56 -13.86
CA LYS A 36 0.90 18.13 -14.87
C LYS A 36 0.87 19.14 -16.02
N GLY A 37 0.78 18.68 -17.26
CA GLY A 37 0.71 19.56 -18.43
C GLY A 37 0.49 18.80 -19.73
N TRP A 38 0.46 19.51 -20.85
CA TRP A 38 0.38 18.91 -22.18
C TRP A 38 1.75 18.86 -22.82
N LYS A 39 2.07 17.80 -23.59
CA LYS A 39 3.35 17.69 -24.32
C LYS A 39 3.56 18.87 -25.30
N CYS A 40 2.49 19.43 -25.85
CA CYS A 40 2.57 20.61 -26.74
C CYS A 40 2.83 21.94 -25.99
N CYS A 41 2.60 21.98 -24.67
CA CYS A 41 2.64 23.20 -23.87
C CYS A 41 3.87 23.22 -22.97
N LYS A 42 4.39 24.42 -22.70
CA LYS A 42 5.40 24.62 -21.64
C LYS A 42 4.78 24.80 -20.26
N THR A 43 3.50 25.18 -20.18
CA THR A 43 2.75 25.34 -18.92
C THR A 43 2.69 24.01 -18.16
N ARG A 44 3.01 24.07 -16.87
CA ARG A 44 3.00 22.96 -15.92
C ARG A 44 2.32 23.44 -14.64
N VAL A 45 1.43 22.62 -14.12
CA VAL A 45 0.61 22.93 -12.94
C VAL A 45 0.71 21.80 -11.93
N LEU A 46 0.48 22.11 -10.66
CA LEU A 46 0.64 21.13 -9.57
C LEU A 46 -0.66 20.38 -9.29
N THR A 47 -1.81 21.02 -9.49
CA THR A 47 -3.14 20.44 -9.23
C THR A 47 -3.77 19.88 -10.50
N PHE A 48 -4.73 18.96 -10.37
CA PHE A 48 -5.40 18.37 -11.53
C PHE A 48 -6.47 19.31 -12.11
N ASP A 49 -7.17 20.06 -11.27
CA ASP A 49 -8.15 21.05 -11.71
C ASP A 49 -7.51 22.17 -12.53
N GLU A 50 -6.33 22.66 -12.14
CA GLU A 50 -5.56 23.62 -12.95
C GLU A 50 -5.10 23.02 -14.29
N PHE A 51 -4.91 21.70 -14.37
CA PHE A 51 -4.48 21.05 -15.61
C PHE A 51 -5.62 21.00 -16.63
N LEU A 52 -6.85 20.77 -16.17
CA LEU A 52 -8.05 20.78 -17.00
C LEU A 52 -8.38 22.18 -17.56
N THR A 53 -7.91 23.24 -16.90
CA THR A 53 -8.14 24.64 -17.33
C THR A 53 -7.02 25.21 -18.19
N ILE A 54 -5.98 24.43 -18.53
CA ILE A 54 -4.90 24.90 -19.42
C ILE A 54 -5.49 25.20 -20.81
N PRO A 55 -5.37 26.45 -21.30
CA PRO A 55 -5.96 26.84 -22.57
C PRO A 55 -5.32 26.07 -23.74
N PRO A 56 -6.10 25.69 -24.77
CA PRO A 56 -5.61 24.97 -25.95
C PRO A 56 -4.47 25.71 -26.66
N CYS A 57 -3.48 24.94 -27.15
CA CYS A 57 -2.24 25.47 -27.74
C CYS A 57 -2.26 25.51 -29.28
N ALA A 58 -3.23 24.88 -29.93
CA ALA A 58 -3.33 24.78 -31.39
C ALA A 58 -4.76 25.01 -31.90
N THR A 59 -4.87 25.45 -33.16
CA THR A 59 -6.13 25.62 -33.90
C THR A 59 -6.20 24.67 -35.11
N GLY A 60 -7.40 24.23 -35.47
CA GLY A 60 -7.63 23.36 -36.62
C GLY A 60 -9.12 23.12 -36.88
N ARG A 61 -9.45 22.06 -37.62
CA ARG A 61 -10.83 21.64 -37.89
C ARG A 61 -11.29 20.59 -36.90
N HIS A 62 -12.59 20.50 -36.66
CA HIS A 62 -13.14 19.47 -35.80
C HIS A 62 -13.03 18.10 -36.45
N SER A 63 -12.51 17.13 -35.70
CA SER A 63 -12.48 15.71 -36.09
C SER A 63 -13.38 14.86 -35.20
N THR A 64 -13.94 13.80 -35.78
CA THR A 64 -14.64 12.70 -35.09
C THR A 64 -13.80 11.44 -35.01
N GLU A 65 -12.60 11.44 -35.59
CA GLU A 65 -11.68 10.30 -35.52
C GLU A 65 -11.19 10.14 -34.09
N LYS A 66 -11.26 8.91 -33.56
CA LYS A 66 -10.78 8.62 -32.21
C LYS A 66 -9.26 8.76 -32.18
N VAL A 67 -8.77 9.86 -31.60
CA VAL A 67 -7.34 10.03 -31.32
C VAL A 67 -6.92 8.91 -30.37
N THR A 68 -6.21 7.93 -30.91
CA THR A 68 -5.70 6.79 -30.15
C THR A 68 -4.29 7.14 -29.70
N THR A 69 -4.16 7.75 -28.53
CA THR A 69 -2.86 7.96 -27.91
C THR A 69 -2.30 6.60 -27.52
N THR A 70 -1.18 6.18 -28.14
CA THR A 70 -0.55 4.89 -27.86
C THR A 70 0.53 5.05 -26.79
N ALA A 71 0.90 3.94 -26.13
CA ALA A 71 2.00 3.94 -25.16
C ALA A 71 3.36 4.41 -25.76
N ALA A 72 3.51 4.39 -27.08
CA ALA A 72 4.69 4.90 -27.79
C ALA A 72 4.78 6.43 -27.83
N ASP A 73 3.65 7.14 -27.76
CA ASP A 73 3.60 8.62 -27.77
C ASP A 73 4.13 9.22 -26.45
N TYR A 74 4.03 8.42 -25.38
CA TYR A 74 4.68 8.59 -24.08
C TYR A 74 6.08 8.01 -24.14
N GLY A 75 6.98 8.68 -24.87
CA GLY A 75 8.33 8.21 -25.19
C GLY A 75 8.99 7.37 -24.09
N SER A 76 9.06 6.06 -24.31
CA SER A 76 10.00 5.16 -23.66
C SER A 76 11.34 5.30 -24.40
N ALA A 77 12.34 5.88 -23.76
CA ALA A 77 13.68 5.96 -24.34
C ALA A 77 14.37 4.60 -24.25
N ALA A 78 14.31 3.83 -25.32
CA ALA A 78 15.12 2.63 -25.52
C ALA A 78 15.81 2.66 -26.90
N SER A 79 17.15 2.75 -26.86
CA SER A 79 18.14 2.26 -27.82
C SER A 79 18.45 3.03 -29.13
N ALA A 80 19.68 3.57 -29.20
CA ALA A 80 20.57 3.47 -30.36
C ALA A 80 22.07 3.67 -29.96
N SER A 81 22.84 2.58 -30.09
CA SER A 81 24.28 2.31 -30.36
C SER A 81 25.22 3.51 -30.67
N SER A 82 26.56 3.54 -30.48
CA SER A 82 27.63 2.60 -30.05
C SER A 82 28.99 3.32 -30.18
N SER A 83 30.00 3.06 -29.32
CA SER A 83 31.43 2.80 -29.66
C SER A 83 32.45 3.11 -28.53
N SER A 84 33.19 2.05 -28.16
CA SER A 84 34.62 1.92 -27.81
C SER A 84 35.37 2.95 -26.96
N GLY A 85 36.05 2.46 -25.90
CA GLY A 85 37.27 3.07 -25.37
C GLY A 85 37.56 2.73 -23.90
N ALA A 86 38.57 1.90 -23.65
CA ALA A 86 39.07 1.53 -22.33
C ALA A 86 39.79 2.69 -21.62
N ASN A 87 39.49 2.94 -20.34
CA ASN A 87 40.48 3.29 -19.31
C ASN A 87 39.88 3.23 -17.89
N VAL A 88 40.63 2.65 -16.97
CA VAL A 88 40.30 2.55 -15.53
C VAL A 88 41.12 3.59 -14.78
N PRO A 89 40.54 4.34 -13.83
CA PRO A 89 41.34 4.80 -12.68
C PRO A 89 40.70 4.45 -11.33
N THR A 90 41.55 3.92 -10.45
CA THR A 90 41.37 3.73 -9.00
C THR A 90 41.27 5.07 -8.25
N PRO A 91 40.43 5.22 -7.20
CA PRO A 91 40.44 6.42 -6.38
C PRO A 91 41.46 6.36 -5.22
N VAL A 92 42.14 7.49 -5.00
CA VAL A 92 43.04 7.79 -3.87
C VAL A 92 42.37 8.85 -3.00
N ILE A 93 42.36 8.67 -1.68
CA ILE A 93 41.83 9.65 -0.70
C ILE A 93 42.98 10.53 -0.18
N SER A 94 42.82 11.86 -0.25
CA SER A 94 43.72 12.86 0.37
C SER A 94 43.05 13.60 1.53
N LYS A 95 43.87 14.05 2.48
CA LYS A 95 43.54 14.40 3.89
C LYS A 95 42.82 15.73 4.18
N ASP A 96 42.24 16.43 3.21
CA ASP A 96 41.59 17.73 3.45
C ASP A 96 40.18 17.82 2.82
N GLY A 97 39.24 17.04 3.36
CA GLY A 97 37.84 17.43 3.59
C GLY A 97 37.00 18.12 2.52
N LYS A 98 37.20 17.92 1.21
CA LYS A 98 36.30 18.42 0.16
C LYS A 98 36.28 17.50 -1.07
N GLU A 99 35.11 16.96 -1.42
CA GLU A 99 34.92 16.19 -2.66
C GLU A 99 33.82 16.81 -3.56
N THR A 100 34.15 16.86 -4.85
CA THR A 100 33.28 17.23 -5.99
C THR A 100 32.73 15.96 -6.63
N PHE A 101 31.41 15.85 -6.75
CA PHE A 101 30.74 14.67 -7.31
C PHE A 101 30.82 14.62 -8.84
N GLY A 102 31.37 13.51 -9.35
CA GLY A 102 31.12 13.00 -10.68
C GLY A 102 31.14 11.49 -10.61
N THR A 103 29.99 10.83 -10.63
CA THR A 103 29.93 9.37 -10.75
C THR A 103 28.67 8.91 -11.45
N GLU A 104 28.86 8.56 -12.72
CA GLU A 104 27.97 7.71 -13.50
C GLU A 104 28.02 6.29 -12.92
N ARG A 105 26.87 5.72 -12.52
CA ARG A 105 26.79 4.33 -12.04
C ARG A 105 26.64 3.39 -13.23
N VAL A 106 27.67 2.59 -13.49
CA VAL A 106 27.59 1.40 -14.34
C VAL A 106 26.70 0.36 -13.64
N ARG A 107 25.59 -0.02 -14.28
CA ARG A 107 24.72 -1.12 -13.84
C ARG A 107 25.04 -2.34 -14.71
N ALA A 108 25.54 -3.41 -14.11
CA ALA A 108 25.65 -4.71 -14.78
C ALA A 108 24.25 -5.28 -15.05
N PRO A 109 24.02 -5.97 -16.19
CA PRO A 109 22.73 -6.59 -16.47
C PRO A 109 22.55 -7.87 -15.64
N ILE A 110 21.56 -7.88 -14.75
CA ILE A 110 21.00 -9.12 -14.20
C ILE A 110 19.98 -9.62 -15.23
N SER A 111 20.40 -10.61 -16.01
CA SER A 111 19.49 -11.53 -16.69
C SER A 111 18.92 -12.49 -15.65
N GLU A 112 17.61 -12.47 -15.42
CA GLU A 112 16.78 -13.67 -15.20
C GLU A 112 15.32 -13.24 -14.99
N ALA A 113 14.46 -13.73 -15.89
CA ALA A 113 13.02 -13.66 -15.76
C ALA A 113 12.58 -14.46 -14.54
N ARG A 114 12.00 -13.79 -13.53
CA ARG A 114 11.29 -14.47 -12.45
C ARG A 114 9.85 -14.73 -12.89
N THR A 115 9.57 -15.99 -13.18
CA THR A 115 8.21 -16.53 -13.20
C THR A 115 7.59 -16.35 -11.82
N ASN A 116 6.38 -15.78 -11.78
CA ASN A 116 5.58 -15.72 -10.55
C ASN A 116 5.36 -17.15 -10.04
N PRO A 117 5.55 -17.43 -8.74
CA PRO A 117 5.11 -18.69 -8.17
C PRO A 117 3.58 -18.80 -8.34
N PRO A 118 3.06 -20.00 -8.67
CA PRO A 118 1.62 -20.22 -8.78
C PRO A 118 0.94 -19.92 -7.44
N PRO A 119 -0.30 -19.41 -7.46
CA PRO A 119 -1.07 -19.18 -6.25
C PRO A 119 -1.21 -20.52 -5.49
N ALA A 120 -0.90 -20.47 -4.20
CA ALA A 120 -1.04 -21.62 -3.31
C ALA A 120 -2.47 -22.17 -3.40
N ALA A 121 -2.56 -23.50 -3.58
CA ALA A 121 -3.82 -24.21 -3.70
C ALA A 121 -4.75 -23.90 -2.51
N PRO A 122 -6.07 -23.74 -2.74
CA PRO A 122 -7.05 -23.61 -1.67
C PRO A 122 -6.92 -24.78 -0.70
N LYS A 123 -6.70 -24.49 0.59
CA LYS A 123 -6.84 -25.49 1.65
C LYS A 123 -8.31 -25.91 1.67
N GLU A 124 -8.53 -27.21 1.51
CA GLU A 124 -9.83 -27.85 1.67
C GLU A 124 -10.37 -27.54 3.07
N VAL A 125 -11.50 -26.84 3.12
CA VAL A 125 -12.20 -26.53 4.36
C VAL A 125 -12.97 -27.79 4.73
N VAL A 126 -12.44 -28.53 5.69
CA VAL A 126 -13.18 -29.60 6.36
C VAL A 126 -14.44 -28.97 6.97
N PRO A 127 -15.65 -29.47 6.67
CA PRO A 127 -16.86 -28.95 7.27
C PRO A 127 -16.81 -29.17 8.79
N GLU A 128 -16.65 -28.07 9.52
CA GLU A 128 -16.62 -28.06 10.99
C GLU A 128 -18.07 -28.12 11.48
N GLU A 129 -18.48 -29.33 11.89
CA GLU A 129 -19.76 -29.59 12.53
C GLU A 129 -19.63 -29.43 14.07
N ASP A 130 -20.67 -28.87 14.68
CA ASP A 130 -20.76 -28.60 16.13
C ASP A 130 -20.82 -29.94 16.90
N GLU A 131 -19.91 -30.18 17.87
CA GLU A 131 -19.97 -31.38 18.73
C GLU A 131 -21.30 -31.41 19.52
N PRO A 132 -22.04 -32.53 19.50
CA PRO A 132 -23.35 -32.63 20.15
C PRO A 132 -23.18 -32.64 21.68
N GLY A 133 -23.57 -31.56 22.36
CA GLY A 133 -23.64 -31.54 23.82
C GLY A 133 -23.51 -30.18 24.51
N VAL A 134 -23.23 -29.09 23.80
CA VAL A 134 -23.17 -27.76 24.42
C VAL A 134 -24.57 -27.14 24.50
N VAL A 135 -24.99 -26.79 25.73
CA VAL A 135 -26.23 -26.07 26.02
C VAL A 135 -26.13 -24.67 25.42
N VAL A 136 -26.77 -24.45 24.28
CA VAL A 136 -26.89 -23.12 23.66
C VAL A 136 -28.07 -22.39 24.35
N PRO A 137 -27.86 -21.18 24.89
CA PRO A 137 -28.96 -20.37 25.41
C PRO A 137 -29.95 -20.02 24.29
N THR A 138 -31.24 -20.13 24.57
CA THR A 138 -32.31 -19.67 23.66
C THR A 138 -32.10 -18.20 23.32
N GLY A 139 -32.00 -17.88 22.02
CA GLY A 139 -31.69 -16.55 21.51
C GLY A 139 -30.27 -16.32 21.01
N ALA A 140 -29.36 -17.32 21.08
CA ALA A 140 -28.04 -17.19 20.46
C ALA A 140 -28.14 -17.06 18.94
N LYS A 141 -27.53 -16.03 18.33
CA LYS A 141 -27.48 -15.89 16.87
C LYS A 141 -26.39 -16.77 16.26
N CYS A 142 -26.63 -17.24 15.04
CA CYS A 142 -25.61 -17.93 14.26
C CYS A 142 -24.37 -17.04 14.11
N LYS A 143 -23.19 -17.63 14.30
CA LYS A 143 -21.89 -16.93 14.20
C LYS A 143 -21.34 -16.92 12.77
N ARG A 144 -21.97 -17.65 11.83
CA ARG A 144 -21.55 -17.68 10.43
C ARG A 144 -21.92 -16.37 9.72
N ASN A 145 -21.01 -15.88 8.87
CA ASN A 145 -21.13 -14.57 8.25
C ASN A 145 -22.38 -14.48 7.35
N GLY A 146 -23.22 -13.47 7.56
CA GLY A 146 -24.45 -13.27 6.79
C GLY A 146 -25.62 -14.17 7.21
N CYS A 147 -25.49 -14.97 8.27
CA CYS A 147 -26.59 -15.72 8.85
C CYS A 147 -27.11 -15.03 10.12
N GLU A 148 -28.37 -14.63 10.12
CA GLU A 148 -29.02 -13.92 11.25
C GLU A 148 -30.00 -14.82 12.03
N VAL A 149 -30.00 -16.13 11.77
CA VAL A 149 -30.90 -17.08 12.43
C VAL A 149 -30.53 -17.21 13.92
N THR A 150 -31.54 -17.08 14.78
CA THR A 150 -31.44 -17.26 16.22
C THR A 150 -31.76 -18.71 16.62
N TYR A 151 -31.08 -19.19 17.66
CA TYR A 151 -31.29 -20.50 18.23
C TYR A 151 -32.61 -20.55 19.01
N ILE A 152 -33.52 -21.42 18.59
CA ILE A 152 -34.83 -21.64 19.22
C ILE A 152 -34.84 -23.00 19.95
N SER A 153 -34.45 -24.07 19.26
CA SER A 153 -34.41 -25.44 19.80
C SER A 153 -33.42 -26.29 19.01
N GLU A 154 -32.92 -27.37 19.61
CA GLU A 154 -31.93 -28.24 18.98
C GLU A 154 -32.43 -28.84 17.66
N GLU A 155 -33.69 -29.28 17.64
CA GLU A 155 -34.34 -29.90 16.49
C GLU A 155 -34.57 -28.94 15.31
N GLU A 156 -34.85 -27.67 15.60
CA GLU A 156 -35.19 -26.68 14.57
C GLU A 156 -33.96 -25.90 14.10
N SER A 157 -33.01 -25.66 15.00
CA SER A 157 -31.85 -24.79 14.78
C SER A 157 -30.59 -25.53 14.30
N ARG A 158 -30.45 -26.85 14.53
CA ARG A 158 -29.29 -27.65 14.06
C ARG A 158 -29.55 -28.49 12.80
N LYS A 159 -30.56 -28.15 12.00
CA LYS A 159 -30.82 -28.89 10.74
C LYS A 159 -29.64 -28.71 9.76
N PRO A 160 -29.09 -29.80 9.18
CA PRO A 160 -28.05 -29.69 8.18
C PRO A 160 -28.60 -29.00 6.93
N GLY A 161 -27.88 -27.99 6.43
CA GLY A 161 -28.26 -27.23 5.24
C GLY A 161 -29.19 -26.04 5.48
N SER A 162 -29.65 -25.77 6.71
CA SER A 162 -30.53 -24.62 6.98
C SER A 162 -29.78 -23.27 7.10
N CYS A 163 -28.44 -23.30 7.14
CA CYS A 163 -27.61 -22.10 7.26
C CYS A 163 -27.06 -21.63 5.92
N VAL A 164 -27.63 -20.54 5.40
CA VAL A 164 -27.08 -19.81 4.25
C VAL A 164 -26.11 -18.73 4.75
N HIS A 165 -24.82 -18.86 4.43
CA HIS A 165 -23.75 -18.01 4.96
C HIS A 165 -22.66 -17.74 3.92
N HIS A 166 -21.76 -16.81 4.22
CA HIS A 166 -20.54 -16.58 3.45
C HIS A 166 -19.37 -17.29 4.16
N PRO A 167 -18.69 -18.27 3.52
CA PRO A 167 -17.45 -18.84 4.04
C PRO A 167 -16.25 -17.90 3.86
N GLY A 168 -16.41 -16.82 3.09
CA GLY A 168 -15.37 -15.84 2.84
C GLY A 168 -15.28 -14.71 3.88
N VAL A 169 -14.15 -14.02 3.88
CA VAL A 169 -13.94 -12.76 4.60
C VAL A 169 -14.55 -11.56 3.86
N ALA A 170 -14.95 -10.53 4.60
CA ALA A 170 -15.39 -9.26 4.05
C ALA A 170 -14.20 -8.53 3.39
N ILE A 171 -14.39 -8.01 2.18
CA ILE A 171 -13.40 -7.26 1.41
C ILE A 171 -13.95 -5.85 1.17
N PHE A 172 -13.11 -4.85 1.48
CA PHE A 172 -13.37 -3.43 1.19
C PHE A 172 -12.20 -2.89 0.35
N HIS A 173 -12.37 -2.84 -0.97
CA HIS A 173 -11.35 -2.33 -1.90
C HIS A 173 -12.01 -1.50 -3.00
N GLU A 174 -11.34 -0.42 -3.42
CA GLU A 174 -11.80 0.46 -4.52
C GLU A 174 -13.22 1.04 -4.32
N GLY A 175 -13.60 1.36 -3.08
CA GLY A 175 -14.92 1.91 -2.75
C GLY A 175 -16.07 0.87 -2.81
N SER A 176 -15.79 -0.34 -3.27
CA SER A 176 -16.74 -1.46 -3.29
C SER A 176 -16.54 -2.37 -2.06
N LYS A 177 -17.65 -2.93 -1.58
CA LYS A 177 -17.74 -3.78 -0.39
C LYS A 177 -18.36 -5.11 -0.79
N GLY A 178 -17.80 -6.23 -0.36
CA GLY A 178 -18.32 -7.55 -0.71
C GLY A 178 -17.66 -8.66 0.08
N TRP A 179 -17.99 -9.91 -0.26
CA TRP A 179 -17.40 -11.09 0.36
C TRP A 179 -16.41 -11.75 -0.60
N SER A 180 -15.31 -12.30 -0.10
CA SER A 180 -14.34 -13.04 -0.92
C SER A 180 -14.93 -14.31 -1.57
N CYS A 181 -15.98 -14.91 -1.00
CA CYS A 181 -16.61 -16.11 -1.56
C CYS A 181 -17.44 -15.86 -2.82
N CYS A 182 -17.91 -14.63 -3.04
CA CYS A 182 -18.89 -14.33 -4.08
C CYS A 182 -18.59 -13.03 -4.79
N LYS A 183 -19.03 -12.91 -6.05
CA LYS A 183 -18.72 -11.73 -6.88
C LYS A 183 -19.61 -10.51 -6.56
N ARG A 184 -20.62 -10.64 -5.69
CA ARG A 184 -21.53 -9.54 -5.36
C ARG A 184 -20.78 -8.47 -4.56
N ARG A 185 -20.76 -7.26 -5.11
CA ARG A 185 -20.15 -6.07 -4.50
C ARG A 185 -21.17 -4.95 -4.51
N VAL A 186 -21.12 -4.11 -3.48
CA VAL A 186 -22.01 -2.96 -3.30
C VAL A 186 -21.17 -1.75 -2.87
N LEU A 187 -21.64 -0.56 -3.18
CA LEU A 187 -20.92 0.68 -2.83
C LEU A 187 -21.27 1.10 -1.39
N GLU A 188 -22.53 0.93 -0.99
CA GLU A 188 -23.03 1.32 0.33
C GLU A 188 -22.82 0.23 1.38
N PHE A 189 -22.49 0.62 2.61
CA PHE A 189 -22.30 -0.33 3.71
C PHE A 189 -23.60 -1.00 4.17
N THR A 190 -24.72 -0.30 4.16
CA THR A 190 -26.03 -0.86 4.54
C THR A 190 -26.45 -1.97 3.57
N GLU A 191 -26.17 -1.81 2.28
CA GLU A 191 -26.40 -2.85 1.29
C GLU A 191 -25.47 -4.05 1.48
N PHE A 192 -24.27 -3.83 1.99
CA PHE A 192 -23.29 -4.91 2.22
C PHE A 192 -23.78 -5.86 3.30
N LEU A 193 -24.35 -5.34 4.39
CA LEU A 193 -24.96 -6.14 5.43
C LEU A 193 -26.14 -6.99 4.93
N LYS A 194 -26.84 -6.53 3.87
CA LYS A 194 -27.97 -7.24 3.24
C LYS A 194 -27.54 -8.28 2.22
N ILE A 195 -26.25 -8.46 1.96
CA ILE A 195 -25.78 -9.51 1.04
C ILE A 195 -26.01 -10.88 1.69
N GLY A 196 -27.07 -11.57 1.25
CA GLY A 196 -27.38 -12.94 1.68
C GLY A 196 -26.24 -13.91 1.38
N GLY A 197 -26.12 -14.97 2.20
CA GLY A 197 -25.05 -15.97 2.12
C GLY A 197 -24.90 -16.64 0.76
N CYS A 198 -23.68 -17.04 0.42
CA CYS A 198 -23.30 -17.66 -0.86
C CYS A 198 -23.18 -19.21 -0.76
N SER A 199 -23.27 -19.79 0.44
CA SER A 199 -23.09 -21.23 0.68
C SER A 199 -24.04 -21.76 1.75
N GLU A 200 -24.44 -23.02 1.62
CA GLU A 200 -25.34 -23.73 2.53
C GLU A 200 -24.53 -24.59 3.52
N GLY A 201 -25.02 -24.75 4.75
CA GLY A 201 -24.39 -25.57 5.78
C GLY A 201 -25.25 -25.67 7.04
N SER A 202 -24.70 -26.22 8.12
CA SER A 202 -25.33 -26.24 9.45
C SER A 202 -25.06 -24.93 10.22
N HIS A 203 -25.99 -24.49 11.06
CA HIS A 203 -25.75 -23.31 11.89
C HIS A 203 -24.65 -23.58 12.93
N CYS A 204 -23.84 -22.57 13.23
CA CYS A 204 -22.88 -22.63 14.33
C CYS A 204 -23.22 -21.53 15.35
N TYR A 205 -23.67 -21.95 16.53
CA TYR A 205 -24.11 -21.04 17.61
C TYR A 205 -23.06 -20.91 18.71
N VAL A 206 -22.34 -21.99 18.99
CA VAL A 206 -21.30 -22.02 20.02
C VAL A 206 -20.04 -21.36 19.48
N GLY A 207 -19.72 -21.54 18.19
CA GLY A 207 -18.40 -21.23 17.63
C GLY A 207 -17.33 -22.09 18.30
N ALA A 208 -16.18 -22.30 17.65
CA ALA A 208 -15.01 -22.75 18.40
C ALA A 208 -14.89 -21.86 19.64
N LYS A 209 -14.76 -22.47 20.84
CA LYS A 209 -14.40 -21.73 22.05
C LYS A 209 -13.21 -20.87 21.67
N LYS A 210 -13.43 -19.58 21.46
CA LYS A 210 -12.35 -18.61 21.48
C LYS A 210 -11.88 -18.75 22.91
N GLU A 211 -10.77 -19.45 23.12
CA GLU A 211 -10.20 -19.55 24.44
C GLU A 211 -10.09 -18.13 24.95
N GLU A 212 -10.96 -17.82 25.90
CA GLU A 212 -11.00 -16.57 26.64
C GLU A 212 -9.85 -16.60 27.65
N THR A 213 -8.65 -16.93 27.16
CA THR A 213 -7.41 -16.42 27.72
C THR A 213 -7.54 -14.91 27.58
N GLY A 214 -7.34 -14.15 28.64
CA GLY A 214 -7.23 -12.68 28.60
C GLY A 214 -6.02 -12.25 27.76
N GLY A 215 -6.09 -12.53 26.46
CA GLY A 215 -5.00 -12.50 25.50
C GLY A 215 -4.98 -11.15 24.83
N GLU A 216 -3.85 -10.47 24.98
CA GLU A 216 -3.57 -9.17 24.38
C GLU A 216 -3.86 -9.20 22.87
N GLU A 217 -4.63 -8.23 22.38
CA GLU A 217 -4.93 -8.06 20.96
C GLU A 217 -3.62 -7.70 20.23
N VAL A 218 -3.12 -8.61 19.39
CA VAL A 218 -1.93 -8.34 18.59
C VAL A 218 -2.28 -7.36 17.46
N VAL A 219 -1.63 -6.20 17.45
CA VAL A 219 -1.85 -5.13 16.47
C VAL A 219 -0.66 -4.96 15.55
N THR A 220 -0.88 -4.42 14.35
CA THR A 220 0.18 -3.96 13.45
C THR A 220 0.31 -2.44 13.53
N CYS A 221 1.52 -1.92 13.70
CA CYS A 221 1.76 -0.48 13.81
C CYS A 221 2.38 0.11 12.54
N ARG A 222 1.99 1.34 12.21
CA ARG A 222 2.73 2.17 11.25
C ARG A 222 4.08 2.54 11.84
N THR A 223 5.11 2.45 11.02
CA THR A 223 6.47 2.90 11.35
C THR A 223 6.88 3.99 10.36
N ASP A 224 7.67 4.94 10.82
CA ASP A 224 8.26 5.99 10.00
C ASP A 224 9.70 6.22 10.47
N PHE A 225 10.57 6.72 9.61
CA PHE A 225 11.93 7.03 10.00
C PHE A 225 12.51 8.19 9.19
N TYR A 226 13.42 8.90 9.83
CA TYR A 226 14.32 9.83 9.16
C TYR A 226 15.74 9.55 9.64
N GLN A 227 16.72 10.12 8.95
CA GLN A 227 18.11 9.90 9.32
C GLN A 227 18.90 11.19 9.36
N THR A 228 19.87 11.20 10.26
CA THR A 228 20.98 12.15 10.25
C THR A 228 22.20 11.44 9.69
N TYR A 229 23.33 12.15 9.67
CA TYR A 229 24.61 11.56 9.28
C TYR A 229 25.00 10.38 10.18
N THR A 230 24.70 10.46 11.48
CA THR A 230 25.16 9.50 12.48
C THR A 230 24.09 8.56 13.00
N ASN A 231 22.80 8.94 12.95
CA ASN A 231 21.72 8.18 13.56
C ASN A 231 20.55 7.95 12.58
N ILE A 232 19.88 6.82 12.76
CA ILE A 232 18.54 6.55 12.23
C ILE A 232 17.54 6.83 13.36
N ASN A 233 16.58 7.72 13.13
CA ASN A 233 15.52 8.02 14.08
C ASN A 233 14.21 7.41 13.55
N ALA A 234 13.77 6.30 14.15
CA ALA A 234 12.53 5.63 13.78
C ALA A 234 11.42 5.87 14.83
N SER A 235 10.19 5.96 14.37
CA SER A 235 8.98 6.19 15.16
C SER A 235 7.98 5.08 14.90
N ILE A 236 7.56 4.39 15.96
CA ILE A 236 6.46 3.42 15.94
C ILE A 236 5.21 4.10 16.49
N PHE A 237 4.16 4.21 15.69
CA PHE A 237 2.93 4.88 16.09
C PHE A 237 2.03 3.93 16.88
N LEU A 238 2.24 3.89 18.20
CA LEU A 238 1.44 3.16 19.17
C LEU A 238 1.10 4.07 20.36
N LYS A 239 -0.19 4.34 20.57
CA LYS A 239 -0.69 5.18 21.67
C LYS A 239 -0.77 4.36 22.95
N LYS A 240 -0.64 5.04 24.11
CA LYS A 240 -0.82 4.44 25.45
C LYS A 240 0.09 3.23 25.71
N THR A 241 1.30 3.27 25.15
CA THR A 241 2.33 2.26 25.40
C THR A 241 2.77 2.33 26.86
N ASP A 242 2.72 1.19 27.54
CA ASP A 242 3.15 1.02 28.93
C ASP A 242 4.67 0.80 28.95
N LYS A 243 5.42 1.73 29.56
CA LYS A 243 6.88 1.69 29.56
C LYS A 243 7.45 0.53 30.36
N ASP A 244 6.77 0.10 31.43
CA ASP A 244 7.28 -0.93 32.34
C ASP A 244 7.08 -2.34 31.78
N LYS A 245 6.07 -2.51 30.91
CA LYS A 245 5.75 -3.78 30.25
C LYS A 245 6.27 -3.90 28.82
N SER A 246 6.81 -2.82 28.26
CA SER A 246 7.32 -2.77 26.89
C SER A 246 8.84 -2.86 26.86
N THR A 247 9.38 -3.63 25.93
CA THR A 247 10.83 -3.84 25.77
C THR A 247 11.23 -3.68 24.30
N ILE A 248 12.35 -3.01 24.08
CA ILE A 248 13.01 -2.93 22.77
C ILE A 248 14.45 -3.41 22.95
N THR A 249 14.84 -4.43 22.18
CA THR A 249 16.19 -4.99 22.20
C THR A 249 16.89 -4.66 20.89
N PHE A 250 18.02 -3.96 20.98
CA PHE A 250 18.84 -3.62 19.83
C PHE A 250 19.86 -4.73 19.57
N LYS A 251 19.95 -5.17 18.32
CA LYS A 251 21.01 -6.05 17.82
C LYS A 251 21.71 -5.38 16.64
N PRO A 252 22.91 -5.84 16.24
CA PRO A 252 23.67 -5.19 15.17
C PRO A 252 22.91 -5.05 13.85
N THR A 253 22.09 -6.04 13.49
CA THR A 253 21.40 -6.11 12.18
C THR A 253 19.88 -6.17 12.29
N GLU A 254 19.31 -6.14 13.50
CA GLU A 254 17.87 -6.23 13.70
C GLU A 254 17.46 -5.55 15.02
N VAL A 255 16.18 -5.19 15.15
CA VAL A 255 15.60 -4.67 16.39
C VAL A 255 14.38 -5.48 16.74
N ASP A 256 14.39 -6.08 17.94
CA ASP A 256 13.24 -6.79 18.48
C ASP A 256 12.40 -5.83 19.31
N VAL A 257 11.14 -5.72 18.93
CA VAL A 257 10.16 -4.80 19.52
C VAL A 257 9.03 -5.61 20.14
N ASP A 258 8.79 -5.39 21.43
CA ASP A 258 7.64 -5.92 22.16
C ASP A 258 7.01 -4.77 22.97
N LEU A 259 5.97 -4.15 22.42
CA LEU A 259 5.26 -3.04 23.04
C LEU A 259 3.88 -3.47 23.51
N ARG A 260 3.56 -3.17 24.76
CA ARG A 260 2.26 -3.44 25.37
C ARG A 260 1.56 -2.14 25.70
N THR A 261 0.26 -2.09 25.52
CA THR A 261 -0.55 -0.92 25.83
C THR A 261 -1.46 -1.15 27.04
N THR A 262 -1.86 -0.07 27.69
CA THR A 262 -2.82 -0.11 28.81
C THR A 262 -4.22 -0.62 28.42
N ASP A 263 -4.53 -0.64 27.12
CA ASP A 263 -5.78 -1.05 26.52
C ASP A 263 -5.76 -2.51 26.00
N ASN A 264 -4.86 -3.35 26.56
CA ASN A 264 -4.70 -4.78 26.24
C ASN A 264 -4.33 -5.04 24.76
N LYS A 265 -3.57 -4.14 24.13
CA LYS A 265 -2.99 -4.36 22.80
C LYS A 265 -1.50 -4.65 22.92
N ARG A 266 -0.99 -5.49 22.02
CA ARG A 266 0.43 -5.82 21.93
C ARG A 266 0.93 -5.68 20.51
N TYR A 267 2.01 -4.94 20.34
CA TYR A 267 2.76 -4.88 19.09
C TYR A 267 4.06 -5.63 19.27
N GLN A 268 4.20 -6.77 18.59
CA GLN A 268 5.42 -7.56 18.59
C GLN A 268 5.95 -7.69 17.16
N ALA A 269 7.18 -7.25 16.94
CA ALA A 269 7.81 -7.28 15.63
C ALA A 269 9.33 -7.38 15.74
N THR A 270 9.94 -8.12 14.81
CA THR A 270 11.38 -8.07 14.55
C THR A 270 11.59 -7.25 13.29
N ILE A 271 12.37 -6.17 13.41
CA ILE A 271 12.67 -5.23 12.32
C ILE A 271 14.08 -5.57 11.81
N PRO A 272 14.23 -6.24 10.66
CA PRO A 272 15.54 -6.53 10.08
C PRO A 272 16.10 -5.24 9.48
N LEU A 273 17.22 -4.75 9.99
CA LEU A 273 17.76 -3.43 9.62
C LEU A 273 18.48 -3.46 8.27
N TYR A 274 18.44 -2.33 7.55
CA TYR A 274 19.13 -2.19 6.27
C TYR A 274 20.65 -2.36 6.36
N ALA A 275 21.28 -1.84 7.43
CA ALA A 275 22.70 -2.02 7.69
C ALA A 275 22.98 -2.12 9.19
N THR A 276 24.26 -2.27 9.54
CA THR A 276 24.72 -2.46 10.91
C THR A 276 24.59 -1.20 11.76
N ILE A 277 24.13 -1.37 13.00
CA ILE A 277 24.08 -0.33 14.04
C ILE A 277 25.02 -0.68 15.20
N THR A 278 25.33 0.32 16.04
CA THR A 278 25.98 0.13 17.34
C THR A 278 24.89 0.01 18.42
N PRO A 279 24.57 -1.21 18.91
CA PRO A 279 23.44 -1.41 19.82
C PRO A 279 23.60 -0.67 21.16
N GLU A 280 24.83 -0.58 21.65
CA GLU A 280 25.19 0.06 22.92
C GLU A 280 24.94 1.58 22.92
N GLU A 281 25.04 2.20 21.74
CA GLU A 281 24.79 3.64 21.55
C GLU A 281 23.37 3.93 21.05
N SER A 282 22.53 2.90 20.91
CA SER A 282 21.16 3.00 20.45
C SER A 282 20.20 3.09 21.64
N THR A 283 19.18 3.94 21.53
CA THR A 283 18.26 4.24 22.64
C THR A 283 16.81 4.33 22.16
N TYR A 284 15.85 4.21 23.07
CA TYR A 284 14.43 4.44 22.77
C TYR A 284 13.76 5.29 23.85
N LYS A 285 12.67 5.95 23.45
CA LYS A 285 11.82 6.76 24.30
C LYS A 285 10.35 6.49 23.99
N VAL A 286 9.61 6.08 25.02
CA VAL A 286 8.15 5.94 24.94
C VAL A 286 7.52 7.33 25.12
N MET A 287 6.75 7.77 24.13
CA MET A 287 5.97 9.02 24.15
C MET A 287 4.47 8.68 24.22
N GLY A 288 3.62 9.69 24.45
CA GLY A 288 2.18 9.46 24.61
C GLY A 288 1.48 8.90 23.36
N THR A 289 1.96 9.27 22.17
CA THR A 289 1.35 8.92 20.88
C THR A 289 2.18 7.97 20.02
N LYS A 290 3.45 7.73 20.39
CA LYS A 290 4.40 6.92 19.63
C LYS A 290 5.56 6.47 20.51
N VAL A 291 6.33 5.50 20.04
CA VAL A 291 7.63 5.13 20.59
C VAL A 291 8.71 5.56 19.60
N GLU A 292 9.67 6.34 20.04
CA GLU A 292 10.81 6.78 19.23
C GLU A 292 12.03 5.93 19.55
N MET A 293 12.78 5.50 18.55
CA MET A 293 14.06 4.84 18.68
C MET A 293 15.13 5.62 17.89
N SER A 294 16.28 5.80 18.50
CA SER A 294 17.47 6.41 17.90
C SER A 294 18.52 5.32 17.78
N LEU A 295 18.76 4.86 16.55
CA LEU A 295 19.72 3.81 16.23
C LEU A 295 21.02 4.45 15.75
N ARG A 296 22.14 4.16 16.41
CA ARG A 296 23.45 4.67 16.03
C ARG A 296 24.02 3.87 14.86
N LYS A 297 24.33 4.53 13.73
CA LYS A 297 24.94 3.86 12.57
C LYS A 297 26.37 3.42 12.91
N ALA A 298 26.75 2.21 12.50
CA ALA A 298 28.13 1.74 12.64
C ALA A 298 29.06 2.40 11.60
N ASP A 299 28.68 2.38 10.31
CA ASP A 299 29.57 2.73 9.19
C ASP A 299 29.21 4.07 8.50
N GLY A 300 28.40 4.93 9.14
CA GLY A 300 27.97 6.23 8.58
C GLY A 300 27.16 6.15 7.28
N THR A 301 26.75 4.95 6.87
CA THR A 301 26.06 4.70 5.60
C THR A 301 24.69 5.38 5.59
N SER A 302 24.29 5.93 4.44
CA SER A 302 22.94 6.44 4.23
C SER A 302 21.99 5.28 3.90
N TRP A 303 20.87 5.20 4.62
CA TRP A 303 19.93 4.09 4.52
C TRP A 303 18.79 4.47 3.57
N PRO A 304 18.61 3.78 2.43
CA PRO A 304 17.49 4.03 1.53
C PRO A 304 16.17 3.48 2.07
N ALA A 305 16.20 2.60 3.08
CA ALA A 305 15.06 1.99 3.77
C ALA A 305 15.44 1.76 5.24
N LEU A 306 14.47 1.68 6.15
CA LEU A 306 14.75 1.22 7.53
C LEU A 306 15.08 -0.27 7.53
N ARG A 307 14.34 -1.03 6.71
CA ARG A 307 14.42 -2.49 6.67
C ARG A 307 15.23 -2.98 5.47
N ASN A 308 15.88 -4.14 5.59
CA ASN A 308 16.59 -4.75 4.46
C ASN A 308 15.67 -5.53 3.49
N ASP A 309 14.46 -5.86 3.92
CA ASP A 309 13.47 -6.63 3.17
C ASP A 309 12.51 -5.74 2.35
N GLU A 310 12.64 -4.42 2.47
CA GLU A 310 11.79 -3.44 1.80
C GLU A 310 12.48 -2.88 0.53
N ALA A 311 11.90 -3.17 -0.64
CA ALA A 311 12.37 -2.63 -1.92
C ALA A 311 11.98 -1.15 -2.03
N THR A 312 12.96 -0.25 -2.00
CA THR A 312 12.70 1.19 -1.84
C THR A 312 12.59 1.96 -3.16
N GLY A 313 11.49 2.71 -3.29
CA GLY A 313 11.23 3.70 -4.32
C GLY A 313 10.85 5.09 -3.78
N GLU A 314 10.84 5.30 -2.47
CA GLU A 314 10.52 6.59 -1.85
C GLU A 314 11.78 7.36 -1.43
N ILE A 315 11.78 8.66 -1.75
CA ILE A 315 12.88 9.60 -1.49
C ILE A 315 12.85 10.00 -0.01
N ILE A 316 13.91 9.68 0.73
CA ILE A 316 14.01 9.95 2.18
C ILE A 316 14.55 11.36 2.44
N GLN A 317 13.92 12.08 3.37
CA GLN A 317 14.38 13.38 3.84
C GLN A 317 15.55 13.23 4.83
N ILE A 318 16.71 13.81 4.48
CA ILE A 318 17.82 14.03 5.40
C ILE A 318 17.49 15.30 6.19
N GLY A 319 17.11 15.15 7.46
CA GLY A 319 16.75 16.26 8.33
C GLY A 319 17.88 16.65 9.27
N ASN A 320 18.12 17.95 9.43
CA ASN A 320 18.90 18.47 10.57
C ASN A 320 18.00 18.49 11.82
N ALA A 321 18.52 18.02 12.96
CA ALA A 321 17.81 18.08 14.23
C ALA A 321 17.45 19.55 14.58
N PRO A 322 16.25 19.82 15.13
CA PRO A 322 15.90 21.17 15.57
C PRO A 322 16.84 21.58 16.70
N ARG A 323 17.47 22.75 16.55
CA ARG A 323 18.23 23.39 17.63
C ARG A 323 17.23 23.80 18.72
N VAL A 324 17.47 23.30 19.93
CA VAL A 324 16.86 23.77 21.19
C VAL A 324 17.25 25.22 21.43
#